data_AF-A0A369JCR8-F1
#
_entry.id   AF-A0A369JCR8-F1
#
_cell.length_a   1.000
_cell.length_b   1.000
_cell.length_c   1.000
_cell.angle_alpha   90.00
_cell.angle_beta   90.00
_cell.angle_gamma   90.00
#
_symmetry.space_group_name_H-M   'P 1'
#
loop_
_entity.id
_entity.type
_entity.pdbx_description
1 polymer ?
#
loop_
_entity_poly.entity_id
_entity_poly.type
_entity_poly.pdbx_seq_one_letter_code
_entity_poly.pdbx_strand_id
1 'polypeptide(L)'
;MNGTGVHFHPPKHDVFGVAYPKVKEGGKGLEKVWETDVLLIPVFLGEGVKVRMDRVVVEGEGGERPRKTLGTFDGVNTTEMWFVKFETKVKLVVEGSYEDGKEGTAVVMAVGILCRERHDES
;
A
#
# COMPACT_ATOMS: atom_id res chain seq x y z
N MET A 1 -7.02 40.00 3.62
CA MET A 1 -7.40 38.61 3.93
C MET A 1 -6.70 37.73 2.90
N ASN A 2 -5.50 37.24 3.22
CA ASN A 2 -4.73 36.38 2.32
C ASN A 2 -5.21 34.94 2.53
N GLY A 3 -5.97 34.42 1.57
CA GLY A 3 -6.29 33.00 1.53
C GLY A 3 -5.03 32.22 1.19
N THR A 4 -4.47 31.52 2.17
CA THR A 4 -3.44 30.51 1.96
C THR A 4 -4.10 29.32 1.28
N GLY A 5 -4.23 29.41 -0.04
CA GLY A 5 -4.63 28.27 -0.87
C GLY A 5 -3.56 27.21 -0.75
N VAL A 6 -3.86 26.12 -0.06
CA VAL A 6 -3.09 24.88 -0.17
C VAL A 6 -3.13 24.51 -1.64
N HIS A 7 -2.00 24.64 -2.35
CA HIS A 7 -1.90 24.24 -3.74
C HIS A 7 -2.00 22.72 -3.80
N PHE A 8 -3.21 22.21 -4.04
CA PHE A 8 -3.43 20.83 -4.46
C PHE A 8 -2.84 20.69 -5.87
N HIS A 9 -1.57 20.31 -5.96
CA HIS A 9 -1.08 19.71 -7.19
C HIS A 9 -1.92 18.44 -7.42
N PRO A 10 -2.40 18.18 -8.66
CA PRO A 10 -2.95 16.87 -8.98
C PRO A 10 -1.92 15.86 -8.51
N PRO A 11 -2.30 14.84 -7.71
CA PRO A 11 -1.34 13.86 -7.27
C PRO A 11 -0.62 13.37 -8.53
N LYS A 12 0.71 13.38 -8.53
CA LYS A 12 1.46 12.50 -9.42
C LYS A 12 0.94 11.11 -9.08
N HIS A 13 -0.04 10.66 -9.85
CA HIS A 13 -0.76 9.44 -9.57
C HIS A 13 0.02 8.35 -10.26
N ASP A 14 0.71 7.56 -9.46
CA ASP A 14 1.28 6.32 -9.93
C ASP A 14 0.25 5.21 -9.74
N VAL A 15 0.40 4.13 -10.49
CA VAL A 15 -0.41 2.93 -10.34
C VAL A 15 0.55 1.78 -10.19
N PHE A 16 0.36 0.96 -9.15
CA PHE A 16 1.11 -0.28 -9.03
C PHE A 16 0.17 -1.46 -8.79
N GLY A 17 0.51 -2.57 -9.43
CA GLY A 17 -0.16 -3.85 -9.26
C GLY A 17 0.66 -4.79 -8.40
N VAL A 18 -0.03 -5.61 -7.59
CA VAL A 18 0.58 -6.77 -6.93
C VAL A 18 0.12 -8.01 -7.67
N ALA A 19 1.06 -8.78 -8.18
CA ALA A 19 0.77 -10.04 -8.87
C ALA A 19 0.26 -11.10 -7.88
N TYR A 20 -0.44 -12.11 -8.41
CA TYR A 20 -0.73 -13.32 -7.63
C TYR A 20 0.59 -13.98 -7.19
N PRO A 21 0.69 -14.43 -5.93
CA PRO A 21 1.88 -15.15 -5.49
C PRO A 21 1.91 -16.53 -6.15
N LYS A 22 3.12 -16.95 -6.57
CA LYS A 22 3.31 -18.23 -7.27
C LYS A 22 3.01 -19.46 -6.40
N VAL A 23 3.07 -19.30 -5.08
CA VAL A 23 2.80 -20.37 -4.10
C VAL A 23 1.94 -19.76 -3.00
N LYS A 24 0.79 -20.38 -2.69
CA LYS A 24 -0.08 -19.95 -1.59
C LYS A 24 0.57 -20.02 -0.22
N GLU A 25 1.37 -21.06 0.01
CA GLU A 25 2.04 -21.27 1.29
C GLU A 25 3.13 -20.20 1.51
N GLY A 26 2.91 -19.38 2.55
CA GLY A 26 3.95 -18.51 3.11
C GLY A 26 3.69 -17.01 3.04
N GLY A 27 2.50 -16.54 2.59
CA GLY A 27 2.16 -15.12 2.66
C GLY A 27 3.24 -14.23 2.03
N LYS A 28 3.72 -14.63 0.84
CA LYS A 28 4.67 -13.85 0.06
C LYS A 28 3.98 -12.57 -0.39
N GLY A 29 4.21 -11.53 0.39
CA GLY A 29 3.71 -10.19 0.11
C GLY A 29 4.74 -9.36 -0.62
N LEU A 30 4.27 -8.36 -1.37
CA LEU A 30 5.14 -7.35 -1.96
C LEU A 30 5.59 -6.39 -0.85
N GLU A 31 6.90 -6.25 -0.68
CA GLU A 31 7.46 -5.24 0.21
C GLU A 31 7.77 -3.96 -0.57
N LYS A 32 7.42 -2.81 0.01
CA LYS A 32 7.65 -1.52 -0.61
C LYS A 32 7.96 -0.45 0.43
N VAL A 33 8.83 0.48 0.04
CA VAL A 33 9.16 1.70 0.77
C VAL A 33 8.93 2.85 -0.22
N TRP A 34 8.36 3.95 0.26
CA TRP A 34 8.21 5.18 -0.52
C TRP A 34 9.12 6.27 0.01
N GLU A 35 9.68 7.04 -0.92
CA GLU A 35 10.46 8.24 -0.64
C GLU A 35 9.57 9.46 -0.36
N THR A 36 8.29 9.29 -0.09
CA THR A 36 7.39 10.38 0.29
C THR A 36 6.19 9.81 1.03
N ASP A 37 5.40 10.68 1.65
CA ASP A 37 4.11 10.30 2.19
C ASP A 37 3.16 9.95 1.03
N VAL A 38 2.44 8.84 1.13
CA VAL A 38 1.52 8.39 0.07
C VAL A 38 0.18 7.94 0.65
N LEU A 39 -0.86 8.11 -0.17
CA LEU A 39 -2.16 7.47 0.00
C LEU A 39 -2.28 6.33 -1.00
N LEU A 40 -2.52 5.13 -0.51
CA LEU A 40 -2.77 3.94 -1.32
C LEU A 40 -4.27 3.66 -1.35
N ILE A 41 -4.82 3.63 -2.54
CA ILE A 41 -6.25 3.38 -2.77
C ILE A 41 -6.35 2.13 -3.64
N PRO A 42 -6.80 0.99 -3.09
CA PRO A 42 -7.13 -0.18 -3.90
C PRO A 42 -8.25 0.18 -4.88
N VAL A 43 -8.02 -0.06 -6.17
CA VAL A 43 -8.97 0.25 -7.26
C VAL A 43 -9.45 -0.98 -8.01
N PHE A 44 -8.74 -2.09 -7.85
CA PHE A 44 -9.12 -3.39 -8.40
C PHE A 44 -8.66 -4.49 -7.46
N LEU A 45 -9.46 -5.54 -7.36
CA LEU A 45 -9.16 -6.75 -6.61
C LEU A 45 -9.64 -7.95 -7.40
N GLY A 46 -8.78 -8.95 -7.53
CA GLY A 46 -9.12 -10.21 -8.15
C GLY A 46 -10.21 -10.94 -7.38
N GLU A 47 -11.01 -11.74 -8.08
CA GLU A 47 -12.10 -12.50 -7.47
C GLU A 47 -11.58 -13.46 -6.37
N GLY A 48 -12.27 -13.48 -5.23
CA GLY A 48 -11.91 -14.32 -4.08
C GLY A 48 -10.61 -13.92 -3.37
N VAL A 49 -9.99 -12.80 -3.75
CA VAL A 49 -8.77 -12.27 -3.14
C VAL A 49 -9.12 -11.34 -1.98
N LYS A 50 -8.25 -11.30 -0.97
CA LYS A 50 -8.14 -10.21 -0.01
C LYS A 50 -6.69 -9.74 0.05
N VAL A 51 -6.49 -8.47 0.33
CA VAL A 51 -5.16 -7.88 0.47
C VAL A 51 -5.06 -7.26 1.84
N ARG A 52 -4.08 -7.72 2.59
CA ARG A 52 -3.75 -7.20 3.92
C ARG A 52 -2.46 -6.41 3.83
N MET A 53 -2.44 -5.22 4.40
CA MET A 53 -1.22 -4.43 4.47
C MET A 53 -0.65 -4.45 5.89
N ASP A 54 0.61 -4.83 6.01
CA ASP A 54 1.35 -4.80 7.26
C ASP A 54 2.45 -3.76 7.23
N ARG A 55 2.68 -3.09 8.36
CA ARG A 55 3.90 -2.33 8.60
C ARG A 55 5.01 -3.29 9.03
N VAL A 56 6.15 -3.23 8.35
CA VAL A 56 7.38 -3.93 8.74
C VAL A 56 8.17 -3.03 9.68
N VAL A 57 8.63 -3.57 10.80
CA VAL A 57 9.48 -2.85 11.74
C VAL A 57 10.73 -3.69 11.97
N VAL A 58 11.90 -3.04 11.91
CA VAL A 58 13.17 -3.66 12.29
C VAL A 58 13.27 -3.60 13.82
N GLU A 59 13.34 -4.75 14.48
CA GLU A 59 13.68 -4.83 15.90
C GLU A 59 15.13 -5.34 16.05
N GLY A 60 16.02 -4.49 16.56
CA GLY A 60 17.38 -4.88 16.92
C GLY A 60 18.23 -5.45 15.78
N GLU A 61 19.22 -6.29 16.12
CA GLU A 61 20.29 -6.76 15.23
C GLU A 61 19.91 -7.96 14.31
N GLY A 62 18.67 -8.47 14.30
CA GLY A 62 18.45 -9.85 13.85
C GLY A 62 17.24 -10.20 12.98
N GLY A 63 16.35 -9.28 12.60
CA GLY A 63 15.30 -9.66 11.64
C GLY A 63 14.16 -8.67 11.49
N GLU A 64 13.72 -8.48 10.25
CA GLU A 64 12.48 -7.79 9.91
C GLU A 64 11.28 -8.69 10.21
N ARG A 65 10.31 -8.20 10.98
CA ARG A 65 9.03 -8.89 11.19
C ARG A 65 7.86 -7.93 10.89
N PRO A 66 6.76 -8.42 10.27
CA PRO A 66 5.51 -7.66 10.19
C PRO A 66 5.00 -7.46 11.62
N ARG A 67 4.95 -6.21 12.09
CA ARG A 67 4.68 -5.91 13.51
C ARG A 67 3.26 -5.39 13.74
N LYS A 68 2.61 -4.88 12.68
CA LYS A 68 1.24 -4.34 12.77
C LYS A 68 0.51 -4.41 11.43
N THR A 69 -0.62 -5.09 11.39
CA THR A 69 -1.58 -4.94 10.28
C THR A 69 -2.18 -3.54 10.32
N LEU A 70 -2.07 -2.84 9.20
CA LEU A 70 -2.61 -1.50 9.01
C LEU A 70 -4.07 -1.56 8.53
N GLY A 71 -4.42 -2.59 7.75
CA GLY A 71 -5.79 -2.82 7.29
C GLY A 71 -5.87 -3.96 6.29
N THR A 72 -7.10 -4.30 5.91
CA THR A 72 -7.42 -5.33 4.91
C THR A 72 -8.46 -4.79 3.94
N PHE A 73 -8.19 -4.95 2.65
CA PHE A 73 -9.12 -4.69 1.56
C PHE A 73 -9.63 -6.02 0.99
N ASP A 74 -10.94 -6.17 0.92
CA ASP A 74 -11.61 -7.37 0.42
C ASP A 74 -12.96 -7.00 -0.23
N GLY A 75 -13.72 -7.99 -0.69
CA GLY A 75 -15.02 -7.78 -1.32
C GLY A 75 -16.10 -7.17 -0.40
N VAL A 76 -15.86 -7.07 0.91
CA VAL A 76 -16.75 -6.45 1.90
C VAL A 76 -16.23 -5.08 2.31
N ASN A 77 -14.92 -4.96 2.53
CA ASN A 77 -14.23 -3.75 2.98
C ASN A 77 -13.69 -2.94 1.79
N THR A 78 -14.59 -2.48 0.93
CA THR A 78 -14.23 -1.84 -0.36
C THR A 78 -13.90 -0.35 -0.26
N THR A 79 -14.00 0.25 0.93
CA THR A 79 -13.74 1.68 1.15
C THR A 79 -12.40 1.95 1.86
N GLU A 80 -11.58 0.90 2.04
CA GLU A 80 -10.31 1.02 2.74
C GLU A 80 -9.31 1.86 1.92
N MET A 81 -8.63 2.78 2.59
CA MET A 81 -7.51 3.56 2.05
C MET A 81 -6.41 3.59 3.09
N TRP A 82 -5.16 3.50 2.63
CA TRP A 82 -4.02 3.48 3.53
C TRP A 82 -3.11 4.67 3.36
N PHE A 83 -2.84 5.36 4.47
CA PHE A 83 -1.76 6.33 4.54
C PHE A 83 -0.45 5.64 4.92
N VAL A 84 0.56 5.77 4.07
CA VAL A 84 1.92 5.27 4.33
C VAL A 84 2.85 6.47 4.42
N LYS A 85 3.44 6.65 5.60
CA LYS A 85 4.41 7.71 5.85
C LYS A 85 5.72 7.41 5.13
N PHE A 86 6.42 8.45 4.70
CA PHE A 86 7.80 8.45 4.22
C PHE A 86 8.68 7.47 4.99
N GLU A 87 9.50 6.70 4.25
CA GLU A 87 10.45 5.72 4.79
C GLU A 87 9.81 4.59 5.62
N THR A 88 8.48 4.46 5.58
CA THR A 88 7.80 3.31 6.20
C THR A 88 7.81 2.13 5.26
N LYS A 89 8.49 1.05 5.67
CA LYS A 89 8.42 -0.24 5.01
C LYS A 89 7.07 -0.91 5.28
N VAL A 90 6.37 -1.29 4.22
CA VAL A 90 5.14 -2.07 4.30
C VAL A 90 5.27 -3.36 3.52
N LYS A 91 4.43 -4.34 3.86
CA LYS A 91 4.27 -5.60 3.16
C LYS A 91 2.79 -5.79 2.81
N LEU A 92 2.51 -5.98 1.52
CA LEU A 92 1.16 -6.25 1.01
C LEU A 92 1.00 -7.75 0.79
N VAL A 93 0.21 -8.39 1.64
CA VAL A 93 -0.02 -9.84 1.62
C VAL A 93 -1.30 -10.14 0.84
N VAL A 94 -1.16 -10.90 -0.24
CA VAL A 94 -2.28 -11.40 -1.05
C VAL A 94 -2.74 -12.74 -0.49
N GLU A 95 -3.97 -12.80 -0.02
CA GLU A 95 -4.58 -13.98 0.58
C GLU A 95 -5.92 -14.29 -0.14
N GLY A 96 -6.50 -15.47 0.10
CA GLY A 96 -7.81 -15.83 -0.44
C GLY A 96 -7.80 -17.07 -1.34
N SER A 97 -8.90 -17.25 -2.07
CA SER A 97 -9.22 -18.46 -2.83
C SER A 97 -8.89 -18.28 -4.31
N TYR A 98 -7.59 -18.23 -4.64
CA TYR A 98 -7.10 -18.32 -6.04
C TYR A 98 -6.45 -19.68 -6.28
N GLU A 99 -6.06 -20.04 -7.49
CA GLU A 99 -5.33 -21.28 -7.79
C GLU A 99 -3.82 -21.10 -7.58
N ASP A 100 -3.11 -22.17 -7.21
CA ASP A 100 -1.64 -22.12 -7.16
C ASP A 100 -1.08 -21.87 -8.56
N GLY A 101 -0.10 -20.97 -8.66
CA GLY A 101 0.47 -20.58 -9.95
C GLY A 101 -0.43 -19.71 -10.83
N LYS A 102 -1.56 -19.19 -10.31
CA LYS A 102 -2.41 -18.23 -11.05
C LYS A 102 -1.57 -17.05 -11.53
N GLU A 103 -1.70 -16.72 -12.81
CA GLU A 103 -1.00 -15.59 -13.42
C GLU A 103 -1.81 -14.28 -13.33
N GLY A 104 -1.13 -13.16 -13.55
CA GLY A 104 -1.73 -11.84 -13.60
C GLY A 104 -1.71 -11.08 -12.28
N THR A 105 -2.59 -10.08 -12.18
CA THR A 105 -2.61 -9.11 -11.08
C THR A 105 -3.70 -9.44 -10.07
N ALA A 106 -3.33 -9.56 -8.80
CA ALA A 106 -4.25 -9.82 -7.70
C ALA A 106 -4.92 -8.55 -7.17
N VAL A 107 -4.20 -7.42 -7.19
CA VAL A 107 -4.72 -6.10 -6.77
C VAL A 107 -4.03 -5.00 -7.56
N VAL A 108 -4.76 -3.95 -7.88
CA VAL A 108 -4.20 -2.69 -8.40
C VAL A 108 -4.52 -1.59 -7.40
N MET A 109 -3.52 -0.75 -7.13
CA MET A 109 -3.65 0.41 -6.27
C MET A 109 -3.28 1.68 -7.04
N ALA A 110 -4.13 2.69 -6.90
CA ALA A 110 -3.75 4.07 -7.19
C ALA A 110 -2.92 4.62 -6.04
N VAL A 111 -1.88 5.38 -6.37
CA VAL A 111 -0.95 5.97 -5.40
C VAL A 111 -1.05 7.49 -5.49
N GLY A 112 -1.66 8.10 -4.48
CA GLY A 112 -1.60 9.54 -4.28
C GLY A 112 -0.29 9.92 -3.64
N ILE A 113 0.65 10.48 -4.42
CA ILE A 113 1.90 11.04 -3.91
C ILE A 113 1.62 12.39 -3.25
N LEU A 114 1.95 12.52 -1.96
CA LEU A 114 1.84 13.78 -1.23
C LEU A 114 3.17 14.54 -1.30
N CYS A 115 3.12 15.84 -1.57
CA CYS A 115 4.30 16.69 -1.67
C CYS A 115 4.98 16.85 -0.29
N ARG A 116 6.32 16.91 -0.30
CA ARG A 116 7.13 17.18 0.89
C ARG A 116 7.31 18.68 1.18
N GLU A 117 6.80 19.56 0.33
CA GLU A 117 7.01 21.00 0.50
C GLU A 117 6.37 21.45 1.82
N ARG A 118 7.23 21.67 2.83
CA ARG A 118 6.93 22.64 3.86
C ARG A 118 6.93 23.97 3.14
N HIS A 119 5.75 24.55 2.96
CA HIS A 119 5.68 25.98 2.73
C HIS A 119 6.20 26.62 4.01
N ASP A 120 7.48 26.97 4.03
CA ASP A 120 8.06 27.77 5.10
C ASP A 120 7.22 29.04 5.22
N GLU A 121 6.66 29.24 6.40
CA GLU A 121 6.04 30.50 6.80
C GLU A 121 7.12 31.58 6.67
N SER A 122 7.03 32.39 5.61
CA SER A 122 7.82 33.60 5.41
C SER A 122 6.98 34.84 5.62
#